data_AF-A0A7Y9IW89-F1
#
_entry.id   AF-A0A7Y9IW89-F1
#
_cell.length_a   1.000
_cell.length_b   1.000
_cell.length_c   1.000
_cell.angle_alpha   90.00
_cell.angle_beta   90.00
_cell.angle_gamma   90.00
#
_symmetry.space_group_name_H-M   'P 1'
#
loop_
_entity.id
_entity.type
_entity.pdbx_description
1 polymer ?
#
loop_
_entity_poly.entity_id
_entity_poly.type
_entity_poly.pdbx_seq_one_letter_code
_entity_poly.pdbx_strand_id
1 'polypeptide(L)'
;MSDPASELEYDLRISINYHRKREFFFRCVEGFSKAVSLLALASLGFDVNWFTWSIAMLSAGFTIATIVIDCSGLAAKHKELAGRFCDILAKTPVANSIPELRTEFFKVSGDEPPSLHGLSQLCQDEQDAAEGRAVDPKRFTWGRRTAAQFGFGQRDIDFPKQSADV
;
A
#
# COMPACT_ATOMS: atom_id res chain seq x y z
N MET A 1 -24.45 -1.90 -18.17
CA MET A 1 -23.20 -2.52 -18.66
C MET A 1 -22.10 -1.51 -18.43
N SER A 2 -21.17 -1.81 -17.53
CA SER A 2 -19.95 -1.03 -17.34
C SER A 2 -19.12 -1.07 -18.62
N ASP A 3 -18.52 0.07 -18.98
CA ASP A 3 -17.62 0.15 -20.14
C ASP A 3 -16.33 -0.62 -19.80
N PRO A 4 -15.89 -1.59 -20.62
CA PRO A 4 -14.67 -2.35 -20.34
C PRO A 4 -13.42 -1.47 -20.18
N ALA A 5 -13.39 -0.29 -20.81
CA ALA A 5 -12.32 0.68 -20.60
C ALA A 5 -12.36 1.25 -19.17
N SER A 6 -13.55 1.58 -18.66
CA SER A 6 -13.75 2.10 -17.32
C SER A 6 -13.43 1.08 -16.21
N GLU A 7 -13.71 -0.21 -16.45
CA GLU A 7 -13.33 -1.29 -15.52
C GLU A 7 -11.81 -1.44 -15.42
N LEU A 8 -11.12 -1.43 -16.57
CA LEU A 8 -9.66 -1.50 -16.58
C LEU A 8 -9.05 -0.26 -15.91
N GLU A 9 -9.62 0.92 -16.14
CA GLU A 9 -9.18 2.16 -15.50
C GLU A 9 -9.31 2.10 -13.98
N TYR A 10 -10.43 1.56 -13.49
CA TYR A 10 -10.70 1.34 -12.07
C TYR A 10 -9.65 0.41 -11.44
N ASP A 11 -9.40 -0.75 -12.05
CA ASP A 11 -8.42 -1.74 -11.58
C ASP A 11 -6.99 -1.17 -11.55
N LEU A 12 -6.63 -0.39 -12.58
CA LEU A 12 -5.35 0.30 -12.67
C LEU A 12 -5.19 1.33 -11.54
N ARG A 13 -6.20 2.17 -11.29
CA ARG A 13 -6.17 3.19 -10.22
C ARG A 13 -6.00 2.56 -8.84
N ILE A 14 -6.68 1.44 -8.57
CA ILE A 14 -6.51 0.69 -7.32
C ILE A 14 -5.08 0.18 -7.18
N SER A 15 -4.54 -0.45 -8.23
CA SER A 15 -3.19 -1.02 -8.22
C SER A 15 -2.12 0.06 -8.02
N ILE A 16 -2.27 1.22 -8.67
CA ILE A 16 -1.41 2.40 -8.48
C ILE A 16 -1.49 2.90 -7.04
N ASN A 17 -2.69 3.08 -6.49
CA ASN A 17 -2.89 3.57 -5.13
C ASN A 17 -2.30 2.61 -4.08
N TYR A 18 -2.49 1.30 -4.28
CA TYR A 18 -1.92 0.26 -3.43
C TYR A 18 -0.39 0.36 -3.39
N HIS A 19 0.27 0.39 -4.55
CA HIS A 19 1.73 0.44 -4.62
C HIS A 19 2.30 1.76 -4.09
N ARG A 20 1.65 2.90 -4.35
CA ARG A 20 2.06 4.19 -3.77
C ARG A 20 1.97 4.21 -2.25
N LYS A 21 0.91 3.63 -1.67
CA LYS A 21 0.78 3.51 -0.21
C LYS A 21 1.87 2.61 0.38
N ARG A 22 2.20 1.50 -0.29
CA ARG A 22 3.28 0.60 0.14
C ARG A 22 4.65 1.27 0.03
N GLU A 23 4.92 1.98 -1.06
CA GLU A 23 6.14 2.79 -1.22
C GLU A 23 6.27 3.78 -0.06
N PHE A 24 5.21 4.54 0.23
CA PHE A 24 5.21 5.51 1.31
C PHE A 24 5.46 4.85 2.67
N PHE A 25 4.79 3.72 2.95
CA PHE A 25 5.00 2.96 4.18
C PHE A 25 6.47 2.56 4.37
N PHE A 26 7.10 1.96 3.36
CA PHE A 26 8.51 1.55 3.46
C PHE A 26 9.47 2.72 3.61
N ARG A 27 9.22 3.83 2.90
CA ARG A 27 10.00 5.07 3.08
C ARG A 27 9.84 5.65 4.48
N CYS A 28 8.64 5.61 5.06
CA CYS A 28 8.40 6.05 6.44
C CYS A 28 9.11 5.17 7.46
N VAL A 29 9.07 3.83 7.29
CA VAL A 29 9.78 2.89 8.16
C VAL A 29 11.29 3.13 8.10
N GLU A 30 11.84 3.31 6.91
CA GLU A 30 13.26 3.62 6.72
C GLU A 30 13.64 4.98 7.35
N GLY A 31 12.82 6.02 7.11
CA GLY A 31 13.02 7.33 7.72
C GLY A 31 12.96 7.30 9.25
N PHE A 32 12.02 6.54 9.81
CA PHE A 32 11.89 6.35 11.25
C PHE A 32 13.11 5.60 11.80
N SER A 33 13.61 4.57 11.11
CA SER A 33 14.84 3.87 11.49
C SER A 33 16.02 4.83 11.63
N LYS A 34 16.22 5.70 10.64
CA LYS A 34 17.31 6.68 10.64
C LYS A 34 17.13 7.69 11.78
N ALA A 35 15.90 8.15 12.02
CA ALA A 35 15.60 9.07 13.12
C ALA A 35 15.89 8.46 14.50
N VAL A 36 15.49 7.19 14.72
CA VAL A 36 15.77 6.47 15.96
C VAL A 36 17.28 6.29 16.15
N SER A 37 18.04 6.01 15.09
CA SER A 37 19.50 5.92 15.16
C SER A 37 20.18 7.24 15.49
N LEU A 38 19.67 8.36 14.96
CA LEU A 38 20.16 9.69 15.35
C LEU A 38 19.83 10.03 16.80
N LEU A 39 18.63 9.69 17.28
CA LEU A 39 18.26 9.88 18.69
C LEU A 39 19.11 9.02 19.62
N ALA A 40 19.39 7.78 19.26
CA ALA A 40 20.31 6.91 20.01
C ALA A 40 21.71 7.51 20.09
N LEU A 41 22.25 7.98 18.96
CA LEU A 41 23.56 8.64 18.93
C LEU A 41 23.57 9.94 19.76
N ALA A 42 22.55 10.77 19.65
CA ALA A 42 22.41 12.00 20.43
C ALA A 42 22.29 11.72 21.94
N SER A 43 21.64 10.61 22.31
CA SER A 43 21.47 10.22 23.71
C SER A 43 22.80 9.83 24.38
N LEU A 44 23.81 9.37 23.63
CA LEU A 44 25.14 9.07 24.16
C LEU A 44 25.91 10.33 24.63
N GLY A 45 25.48 11.53 24.21
CA GLY A 45 26.02 12.79 24.70
C GLY A 45 25.53 13.18 26.11
N PHE A 46 24.54 12.48 26.64
CA PHE A 46 24.02 12.64 28.00
C PHE A 46 24.48 11.47 28.89
N ASP A 47 24.38 11.65 30.20
CA ASP A 47 24.85 10.69 31.19
C ASP A 47 24.32 9.26 30.92
N VAL A 48 25.21 8.27 30.98
CA VAL A 48 24.89 6.90 30.57
C VAL A 48 24.01 6.24 31.63
N ASN A 49 22.70 6.24 31.37
CA ASN A 49 21.69 5.59 32.21
C ASN A 49 21.08 4.37 31.49
N TRP A 50 20.24 3.62 32.20
CA TRP A 50 19.47 2.50 31.65
C TRP A 50 18.61 2.90 30.45
N PHE A 51 18.10 4.14 30.44
CA PHE A 51 17.30 4.70 29.35
C PHE A 51 18.08 4.83 28.03
N THR A 52 19.31 5.34 28.08
CA THR A 52 20.24 5.42 26.94
C THR A 52 20.58 4.04 26.37
N TRP A 53 20.83 3.04 27.23
CA TRP A 53 21.04 1.65 26.80
C TRP A 53 19.79 1.06 26.11
N SER A 54 18.60 1.36 26.64
CA SER A 54 17.33 0.90 26.07
C SER A 54 17.10 1.47 24.66
N ILE A 55 17.35 2.77 24.47
CA ILE A 55 17.22 3.44 23.16
C ILE A 55 18.27 2.91 22.18
N ALA A 56 19.52 2.72 22.62
CA ALA A 56 20.58 2.17 21.76
C ALA A 56 20.26 0.75 21.28
N MET A 57 19.76 -0.12 22.17
CA MET A 57 19.36 -1.48 21.81
C MET A 57 18.17 -1.51 20.86
N LEU A 58 17.14 -0.68 21.11
CA LEU A 58 16.01 -0.54 20.19
C LEU A 58 16.44 -0.01 18.82
N SER A 59 17.33 0.99 18.79
CA SER A 59 17.89 1.53 17.54
C SER A 59 18.68 0.50 16.75
N ALA A 60 19.57 -0.23 17.41
CA ALA A 60 20.38 -1.26 16.78
C ALA A 60 19.49 -2.37 16.20
N GLY A 61 18.53 -2.86 16.99
CA GLY A 61 17.58 -3.88 16.53
C GLY A 61 16.72 -3.38 15.35
N PHE A 62 16.21 -2.16 15.42
CA PHE A 62 15.39 -1.60 14.35
C PHE A 62 16.20 -1.38 13.06
N THR A 63 17.45 -0.91 13.16
CA THR A 63 18.35 -0.71 12.02
C THR A 63 18.71 -2.03 11.34
N ILE A 64 19.00 -3.08 12.13
CA ILE A 64 19.27 -4.42 11.58
C ILE A 64 18.02 -4.94 10.87
N ALA A 65 16.84 -4.77 11.45
CA ALA A 65 15.58 -5.21 10.83
C ALA A 65 15.30 -4.49 9.49
N THR A 66 15.51 -3.17 9.40
CA THR A 66 15.34 -2.42 8.14
C THR A 66 16.32 -2.86 7.06
N ILE A 67 17.56 -3.20 7.44
CA ILE A 67 18.57 -3.72 6.49
C ILE A 67 18.17 -5.12 6.02
N VAL A 68 17.80 -6.02 6.94
CA VAL A 68 17.44 -7.42 6.60
C VAL A 68 16.20 -7.48 5.71
N ILE A 69 15.22 -6.61 5.94
CA ILE A 69 14.00 -6.55 5.13
C ILE A 69 14.23 -5.84 3.78
N ASP A 70 15.34 -5.11 3.61
CA ASP A 70 15.60 -4.23 2.48
C ASP A 70 14.40 -3.32 2.17
N CYS A 71 13.98 -2.53 3.17
CA CYS A 71 12.87 -1.60 3.02
C CYS A 71 13.07 -0.61 1.86
N SER A 72 14.32 -0.22 1.58
CA SER A 72 14.70 0.61 0.44
C SER A 72 14.40 -0.06 -0.90
N GLY A 73 14.82 -1.32 -1.07
CA GLY A 73 14.56 -2.10 -2.28
C GLY A 73 13.06 -2.37 -2.47
N LEU A 74 12.33 -2.66 -1.38
CA LEU A 74 10.88 -2.83 -1.43
C LEU A 74 10.14 -1.55 -1.81
N ALA A 75 10.57 -0.39 -1.31
CA ALA A 75 10.02 0.90 -1.73
C ALA A 75 10.27 1.17 -3.21
N ALA A 76 11.48 0.90 -3.70
CA ALA A 76 11.84 1.06 -5.10
C ALA A 76 11.02 0.13 -6.01
N LYS A 77 10.85 -1.15 -5.63
CA LYS A 77 10.03 -2.11 -6.36
C LYS A 77 8.58 -1.64 -6.48
N HIS A 78 7.99 -1.17 -5.39
CA HIS A 78 6.61 -0.66 -5.42
C HIS A 78 6.49 0.63 -6.24
N LYS A 79 7.49 1.51 -6.21
CA LYS A 79 7.54 2.69 -7.08
C LYS A 79 7.57 2.32 -8.56
N GLU A 80 8.40 1.34 -8.93
CA GLU A 80 8.52 0.85 -10.30
C GLU A 80 7.20 0.23 -10.79
N LEU A 81 6.59 -0.63 -9.97
CA LEU A 81 5.28 -1.23 -10.28
C LEU A 81 4.19 -0.17 -10.47
N ALA A 82 4.12 0.84 -9.58
CA ALA A 82 3.20 1.96 -9.74
C ALA A 82 3.46 2.74 -11.04
N GLY A 83 4.72 2.91 -11.43
CA GLY A 83 5.10 3.51 -12.71
C GLY A 83 4.57 2.73 -13.90
N ARG A 84 4.80 1.40 -13.93
CA ARG A 84 4.31 0.52 -15.00
C ARG A 84 2.79 0.56 -15.15
N PHE A 85 2.04 0.62 -14.03
CA PHE A 85 0.59 0.77 -14.09
C PHE A 85 0.14 2.16 -14.55
N CYS A 86 0.84 3.23 -14.15
CA CYS A 86 0.59 4.58 -14.68
C CYS A 86 0.80 4.63 -16.20
N ASP A 87 1.82 3.94 -16.72
CA ASP A 87 2.11 3.88 -18.15
C ASP A 87 0.98 3.18 -18.92
N ILE A 88 0.40 2.11 -18.36
CA ILE A 88 -0.78 1.44 -18.94
C ILE A 88 -1.99 2.38 -18.90
N LEU A 89 -2.23 3.04 -17.76
CA LEU A 89 -3.34 3.97 -17.59
C LEU A 89 -3.27 5.15 -18.57
N ALA A 90 -2.08 5.66 -18.85
CA ALA A 90 -1.87 6.72 -19.83
C ALA A 90 -2.21 6.28 -21.28
N LYS A 91 -2.13 4.99 -21.59
CA LYS A 91 -2.50 4.43 -22.91
C LYS A 91 -4.01 4.20 -23.04
N THR A 92 -4.74 4.03 -21.94
CA THR A 92 -6.19 3.75 -21.93
C THR A 92 -7.04 4.67 -22.81
N PRO A 93 -6.91 6.01 -22.77
CA PRO A 93 -7.79 6.89 -23.57
C PRO A 93 -7.47 6.90 -25.08
N VAL A 94 -6.30 6.41 -25.50
CA VAL A 94 -5.83 6.45 -26.90
C VAL A 94 -5.80 5.05 -27.53
N ALA A 95 -5.91 4.00 -26.73
CA ALA A 95 -5.79 2.63 -27.20
C ALA A 95 -6.98 2.20 -28.05
N ASN A 96 -6.66 1.62 -29.22
CA ASN A 96 -7.65 1.02 -30.12
C ASN A 96 -8.12 -0.37 -29.65
N SER A 97 -7.43 -0.97 -28.66
CA SER A 97 -7.63 -2.36 -28.22
C SER A 97 -7.49 -2.49 -26.71
N ILE A 98 -8.64 -2.51 -26.01
CA ILE A 98 -8.72 -2.82 -24.57
C ILE A 98 -8.16 -4.21 -24.19
N PRO A 99 -8.34 -5.30 -24.97
CA PRO A 99 -7.81 -6.61 -24.56
C PRO A 99 -6.27 -6.65 -24.54
N GLU A 100 -5.61 -5.86 -25.38
CA GLU A 100 -4.14 -5.73 -25.35
C GLU A 100 -3.67 -5.06 -24.06
N LEU A 101 -4.30 -3.96 -23.66
CA LEU A 101 -4.00 -3.29 -22.39
C LEU A 101 -4.27 -4.19 -21.18
N ARG A 102 -5.34 -4.98 -21.22
CA ARG A 102 -5.63 -5.96 -20.16
C ARG A 102 -4.58 -7.08 -20.09
N THR A 103 -4.01 -7.47 -21.24
CA THR A 103 -2.89 -8.40 -21.27
C THR A 103 -1.62 -7.78 -20.68
N GLU A 104 -1.35 -6.50 -20.97
CA GLU A 104 -0.26 -5.74 -20.35
C GLU A 104 -0.44 -5.65 -18.83
N PHE A 105 -1.66 -5.36 -18.37
CA PHE A 105 -2.01 -5.34 -16.96
C PHE A 105 -1.66 -6.67 -16.27
N PHE A 106 -2.12 -7.81 -16.78
CA PHE A 106 -1.83 -9.12 -16.17
C PHE A 106 -0.35 -9.47 -16.17
N LYS A 107 0.42 -9.02 -17.17
CA LYS A 107 1.88 -9.19 -17.16
C LYS A 107 2.53 -8.43 -16.01
N VAL A 108 2.11 -7.18 -15.75
CA VAL A 108 2.62 -6.41 -14.62
C VAL A 108 2.16 -7.00 -13.29
N SER A 109 0.90 -7.42 -13.19
CA SER A 109 0.37 -8.05 -11.98
C SER A 109 1.03 -9.39 -11.63
N GLY A 110 1.56 -10.11 -12.63
CA GLY A 110 2.35 -11.33 -12.39
C GLY A 110 3.67 -11.09 -11.64
N ASP A 111 4.22 -9.87 -11.71
CA ASP A 111 5.47 -9.49 -11.03
C ASP A 111 5.24 -8.99 -9.59
N GLU A 112 3.98 -8.83 -9.19
CA GLU A 112 3.61 -8.29 -7.90
C GLU A 112 3.91 -9.27 -6.74
N PRO A 113 4.43 -8.77 -5.61
CA PRO A 113 4.44 -9.56 -4.38
C PRO A 113 3.01 -9.81 -3.89
N PRO A 114 2.77 -10.84 -3.06
CA PRO A 114 1.45 -11.15 -2.52
C PRO A 114 0.79 -9.90 -1.91
N SER A 115 -0.43 -9.59 -2.36
CA SER A 115 -1.12 -8.38 -1.99
C SER A 115 -1.74 -8.48 -0.60
N LEU A 116 -1.69 -7.37 0.15
CA LEU A 116 -2.32 -7.28 1.46
C LEU A 116 -3.81 -6.97 1.27
N HIS A 117 -4.67 -7.97 1.45
CA HIS A 117 -6.11 -7.84 1.21
C HIS A 117 -6.76 -6.66 1.93
N GLY A 118 -6.42 -6.41 3.21
CA GLY A 118 -6.95 -5.26 3.94
C GLY A 118 -6.59 -3.91 3.31
N LEU A 119 -5.39 -3.80 2.74
CA LEU A 119 -4.94 -2.60 2.04
C LEU A 119 -5.57 -2.47 0.65
N SER A 120 -5.73 -3.57 -0.08
CA SER A 120 -6.44 -3.59 -1.37
C SER A 120 -7.91 -3.16 -1.19
N GLN A 121 -8.59 -3.68 -0.17
CA GLN A 121 -9.96 -3.27 0.17
C GLN A 121 -10.06 -1.79 0.56
N LEU A 122 -9.07 -1.27 1.30
CA LEU A 122 -9.02 0.16 1.62
C LEU A 122 -8.86 1.01 0.35
N CYS A 123 -8.03 0.59 -0.60
CA CYS A 123 -7.86 1.30 -1.87
C CYS A 123 -9.12 1.25 -2.72
N GLN A 124 -9.85 0.13 -2.71
CA GLN A 124 -11.17 0.01 -3.34
C GLN A 124 -12.18 0.97 -2.70
N ASP A 125 -12.30 0.98 -1.37
CA ASP A 125 -13.20 1.88 -0.66
C ASP A 125 -12.86 3.37 -0.94
N GLU A 126 -11.58 3.72 -1.01
CA GLU A 126 -11.14 5.07 -1.37
C GLU A 126 -11.46 5.44 -2.82
N GLN A 127 -11.30 4.50 -3.76
CA GLN A 127 -11.65 4.70 -5.17
C GLN A 127 -13.18 4.82 -5.35
N ASP A 128 -13.95 3.98 -4.68
CA ASP A 128 -15.41 4.02 -4.67
C ASP A 128 -15.92 5.35 -4.12
N ALA A 129 -15.33 5.85 -3.03
CA ALA A 129 -15.65 7.17 -2.50
C ALA A 129 -15.26 8.31 -3.45
N ALA A 130 -14.14 8.18 -4.18
CA ALA A 130 -13.71 9.16 -5.18
C ALA A 130 -14.64 9.19 -6.40
N GLU A 131 -15.25 8.07 -6.76
CA GLU A 131 -16.28 7.95 -7.81
C GLU A 131 -17.67 8.39 -7.36
N GLY A 132 -17.82 8.79 -6.09
CA GLY A 132 -19.10 9.22 -5.53
C GLY A 132 -20.04 8.06 -5.15
N ARG A 133 -19.54 6.83 -5.06
CA ARG A 133 -20.33 5.70 -4.55
C ARG A 133 -20.53 5.84 -3.04
N ALA A 134 -21.65 5.31 -2.54
CA ALA A 134 -21.95 5.35 -1.11
C ALA A 134 -21.03 4.39 -0.35
N VAL A 135 -20.04 4.95 0.35
CA VAL A 135 -19.10 4.19 1.19
C VAL A 135 -19.34 4.58 2.65
N ASP A 136 -19.43 3.58 3.54
CA ASP A 136 -19.61 3.81 4.98
C ASP A 136 -18.39 4.60 5.53
N PRO A 137 -18.58 5.77 6.16
CA PRO A 137 -17.49 6.56 6.73
C PRO A 137 -16.59 5.79 7.72
N LYS A 138 -17.14 4.76 8.40
CA LYS A 138 -16.37 3.91 9.32
C LYS A 138 -15.25 3.14 8.63
N ARG A 139 -15.34 2.98 7.30
CA ARG A 139 -14.31 2.35 6.46
C ARG A 139 -13.02 3.16 6.37
N PHE A 140 -13.05 4.44 6.70
CA PHE A 140 -11.89 5.34 6.62
C PHE A 140 -11.23 5.65 7.96
N THR A 141 -11.55 4.89 9.01
CA THR A 141 -10.95 5.08 10.34
C THR A 141 -9.43 4.97 10.30
N TRP A 142 -8.75 5.84 11.06
CA TRP A 142 -7.28 5.86 11.12
C TRP A 142 -6.69 4.52 11.57
N GLY A 143 -7.36 3.83 12.51
CA GLY A 143 -6.98 2.49 12.95
C GLY A 143 -7.02 1.43 11.84
N ARG A 144 -8.02 1.47 10.94
CA ARG A 144 -8.05 0.56 9.78
C ARG A 144 -6.94 0.90 8.79
N ARG A 145 -6.67 2.19 8.56
CA ARG A 145 -5.60 2.65 7.65
C ARG A 145 -4.23 2.17 8.09
N THR A 146 -3.95 2.18 9.39
CA THR A 146 -2.68 1.69 9.94
C THR A 146 -2.66 0.16 9.97
N ALA A 147 -3.73 -0.50 10.43
CA ALA A 147 -3.82 -1.97 10.46
C ALA A 147 -3.67 -2.60 9.06
N ALA A 148 -4.24 -1.97 8.03
CA ALA A 148 -4.16 -2.42 6.63
C ALA A 148 -2.72 -2.52 6.11
N GLN A 149 -1.81 -1.65 6.56
CA GLN A 149 -0.38 -1.69 6.16
C GLN A 149 0.33 -2.95 6.64
N PHE A 150 -0.17 -3.57 7.72
CA PHE A 150 0.35 -4.80 8.31
C PHE A 150 -0.43 -6.05 7.90
N GLY A 151 -1.37 -5.92 6.96
CA GLY A 151 -2.21 -7.04 6.50
C GLY A 151 -3.42 -7.32 7.41
N PHE A 152 -3.69 -6.49 8.41
CA PHE A 152 -4.88 -6.56 9.26
C PHE A 152 -5.99 -5.61 8.77
N GLY A 153 -7.13 -5.57 9.47
CA GLY A 153 -8.24 -4.67 9.11
C GLY A 153 -9.00 -5.09 7.85
N GLN A 154 -8.90 -6.38 7.50
CA GLN A 154 -9.71 -6.99 6.45
C GLN A 154 -11.17 -6.98 6.87
N ARG A 155 -12.02 -6.56 5.93
CA ARG A 155 -13.47 -6.60 6.07
C ARG A 155 -13.96 -7.99 5.68
N ASP A 156 -15.02 -8.43 6.35
CA ASP A 156 -15.77 -9.60 5.90
C ASP A 156 -16.22 -9.40 4.45
N ILE A 157 -16.19 -10.49 3.69
CA ILE A 157 -16.66 -10.49 2.31
C ILE A 157 -18.18 -10.29 2.38
N ASP A 158 -18.65 -9.10 1.99
CA ASP A 158 -20.07 -8.88 1.73
C ASP A 158 -20.41 -9.68 0.47
N PHE A 159 -20.79 -10.94 0.65
CA PHE A 159 -21.59 -11.60 -0.37
C PHE A 159 -22.87 -10.78 -0.53
N PRO A 160 -23.29 -10.41 -1.75
CA PRO A 160 -24.62 -9.87 -1.93
C PRO A 160 -25.59 -10.88 -1.32
N LYS A 161 -26.28 -10.47 -0.25
CA LYS A 161 -27.35 -11.30 0.32
C LYS A 161 -28.32 -11.52 -0.82
N GLN A 162 -28.39 -12.76 -1.31
CA GLN A 162 -29.41 -13.16 -2.26
C GLN A 162 -30.74 -12.73 -1.62
N SER A 163 -31.42 -11.78 -2.24
CA SER A 163 -32.76 -11.38 -1.79
C SER A 163 -33.61 -12.63 -1.88
N ALA A 164 -33.84 -13.27 -0.75
CA ALA A 164 -34.86 -14.28 -0.60
C ALA A 164 -36.19 -13.54 -0.68
N ASP A 165 -36.60 -13.23 -1.91
CA ASP A 165 -37.98 -12.91 -2.22
C ASP A 165 -38.78 -14.21 -2.04
N VAL A 166 -39.50 -14.29 -0.92
CA VAL A 166 -40.62 -15.19 -0.69
C VAL A 166 -41.84 -14.34 -0.43
#